data_AF-A0A242ASS6-F1
#
_entry.id   AF-A0A242ASS6-F1
#
_cell.length_a   1.000
_cell.length_b   1.000
_cell.length_c   1.000
_cell.angle_alpha   90.00
_cell.angle_beta   90.00
_cell.angle_gamma   90.00
#
_symmetry.space_group_name_H-M   'P 1'
#
loop_
_entity.id
_entity.type
_entity.pdbx_description
1 polymer ?
#
loop_
_entity_poly.entity_id
_entity_poly.type
_entity_poly.pdbx_seq_one_letter_code
_entity_poly.pdbx_strand_id
1 'polypeptide(L)' 'YLPEYKAFYQSKCKEVPKHQHKRALVLTARKFTRLVDTLLRNHQLYTPSRSVIDK' A
#
# COMPACT_ATOMS: atom_id res chain seq x y z
N TYR A 1 7.18 -9.72 4.80
CA TYR A 1 7.60 -8.30 4.74
C TYR A 1 7.22 -7.75 3.36
N LEU A 2 6.48 -6.64 3.28
CA LEU A 2 5.99 -6.08 2.01
C LEU A 2 6.72 -4.75 1.69
N PRO A 3 7.82 -4.76 0.90
CA PRO A 3 8.63 -3.57 0.63
C PRO A 3 7.85 -2.48 -0.13
N GLU A 4 6.84 -2.87 -0.90
CA GLU A 4 6.01 -1.97 -1.71
C GLU A 4 5.30 -0.90 -0.86
N TYR A 5 4.72 -1.28 0.28
CA TYR A 5 4.02 -0.33 1.16
C TYR A 5 4.99 0.65 1.83
N LYS A 6 6.21 0.19 2.14
CA LYS A 6 7.27 1.05 2.68
C LYS A 6 7.72 2.11 1.67
N ALA A 7 7.96 1.69 0.42
CA ALA A 7 8.30 2.61 -0.66
C ALA A 7 7.17 3.62 -0.92
N PHE A 8 5.92 3.15 -0.93
CA PHE A 8 4.75 4.01 -1.09
C PHE A 8 4.64 5.04 0.05
N TYR A 9 4.78 4.60 1.31
CA TYR A 9 4.77 5.50 2.47
C TYR A 9 5.83 6.59 2.36
N GLN A 10 7.07 6.22 2.01
CA GLN A 10 8.18 7.16 1.89
C GLN A 10 7.93 8.18 0.77
N SER A 11 7.42 7.74 -0.37
CA SER A 11 7.01 8.63 -1.46
C SER A 11 5.93 9.62 -0.98
N LYS A 12 4.86 9.14 -0.33
CA LYS A 12 3.75 9.99 0.15
C LYS A 12 4.13 10.95 1.28
N CYS A 13 5.12 10.60 2.10
CA CYS A 13 5.70 11.50 3.10
C CYS A 13 6.45 12.67 2.46
N LYS A 14 7.18 12.44 1.37
CA LYS A 14 7.99 13.48 0.71
C LYS A 14 7.16 14.46 -0.13
N GLU A 15 5.93 14.10 -0.50
CA GLU A 15 5.06 14.92 -1.35
C GLU A 15 4.56 16.20 -0.70
N VAL A 16 4.32 16.21 0.62
CA VAL A 16 3.62 17.30 1.29
C VAL A 16 4.33 17.66 2.59
N PRO A 17 4.63 18.95 2.86
CA PRO A 17 5.32 19.35 4.09
C PRO A 17 4.41 19.35 5.33
N LYS A 18 3.12 19.64 5.18
CA LYS A 18 2.16 19.71 6.30
C LYS A 18 1.47 18.36 6.54
N HIS A 19 1.48 17.90 7.79
CA HIS A 19 0.88 16.62 8.21
C HIS A 19 1.36 15.40 7.40
N GLN A 20 2.61 15.45 6.92
CA GLN A 20 3.19 14.48 6.00
C GLN A 20 3.03 13.02 6.49
N HIS A 21 3.37 12.75 7.76
CA HIS A 21 3.33 11.41 8.32
C HIS A 21 1.90 10.88 8.46
N LYS A 22 0.97 11.70 8.97
CA LYS A 22 -0.44 11.31 9.12
C LYS A 22 -1.05 11.00 7.75
N ARG A 23 -0.85 11.87 6.75
CA ARG A 23 -1.33 11.67 5.39
C ARG A 23 -0.74 10.40 4.77
N ALA A 24 0.57 10.21 4.85
CA ALA A 24 1.22 9.04 4.28
C ALA A 24 0.76 7.73 4.92
N LEU A 25 0.58 7.70 6.25
CA LEU A 25 0.01 6.55 6.97
C LEU A 25 -1.40 6.23 6.47
N VAL A 26 -2.29 7.22 6.42
CA VAL A 26 -3.68 7.03 5.98
C VAL A 26 -3.74 6.55 4.53
N LEU A 27 -2.93 7.11 3.63
CA LEU A 27 -2.88 6.68 2.24
C LEU A 27 -2.35 5.24 2.08
N THR A 28 -1.34 4.88 2.87
CA THR A 28 -0.77 3.52 2.88
C THR A 28 -1.79 2.51 3.41
N ALA A 29 -2.49 2.85 4.51
CA ALA A 29 -3.58 2.04 5.05
C ALA A 29 -4.71 1.89 4.03
N ARG A 30 -5.14 2.98 3.37
CA ARG A 30 -6.20 2.94 2.34
C ARG A 30 -5.82 2.08 1.14
N LYS A 31 -4.54 2.08 0.74
CA LYS A 31 -4.03 1.20 -0.31
C LYS A 31 -4.21 -0.28 0.09
N PHE A 32 -3.90 -0.61 1.34
CA PHE A 32 -4.06 -1.96 1.88
C PHE A 32 -5.54 -2.35 2.05
N THR A 33 -6.36 -1.49 2.65
CA THR A 33 -7.77 -1.82 2.89
C THR A 33 -8.54 -2.01 1.60
N ARG A 34 -8.23 -1.27 0.53
CA ARG A 34 -8.79 -1.51 -0.81
C ARG A 34 -8.48 -2.91 -1.32
N LEU A 35 -7.24 -3.37 -1.19
CA LEU A 35 -6.86 -4.72 -1.59
C LEU A 35 -7.69 -5.76 -0.83
N VAL A 36 -7.77 -5.64 0.50
CA VAL A 36 -8.55 -6.56 1.33
C VAL A 36 -10.03 -6.55 0.94
N ASP A 37 -10.63 -5.38 0.78
CA ASP A 37 -12.03 -5.22 0.37
C ASP A 37 -12.28 -5.88 -1.01
N THR A 38 -11.40 -5.68 -1.99
CA THR A 38 -11.54 -6.33 -3.30
C THR A 38 -11.43 -7.85 -3.24
N LEU A 39 -10.52 -8.38 -2.44
CA LEU A 39 -10.34 -9.83 -2.28
C LEU A 39 -11.56 -10.48 -1.62
N LEU A 40 -12.09 -9.83 -0.59
CA LEU A 40 -13.30 -10.28 0.10
C LEU A 40 -14.51 -10.25 -0.83
N ARG A 41 -14.70 -9.18 -1.60
CA ARG A 41 -15.81 -9.07 -2.58
C ARG A 41 -15.73 -10.14 -3.67
N ASN A 42 -14.53 -10.51 -4.09
CA ASN A 42 -14.33 -11.48 -5.16
C ASN A 42 -14.22 -12.93 -4.65
N HIS A 43 -14.25 -13.17 -3.33
CA HIS A 43 -13.96 -14.47 -2.71
C HIS A 43 -12.61 -15.06 -3.16
N GLN A 44 -11.61 -14.20 -3.36
CA GLN A 44 -10.30 -14.57 -3.88
C GLN A 44 -9.25 -14.56 -2.78
N LEU A 45 -8.36 -15.55 -2.82
CA LEU A 45 -7.17 -15.55 -1.99
C LEU A 45 -6.16 -14.53 -2.51
N TYR A 46 -5.46 -13.86 -1.60
CA TYR A 46 -4.39 -12.94 -1.97
C TYR A 46 -3.29 -13.69 -2.72
N THR A 47 -3.11 -13.33 -3.99
CA THR A 47 -2.02 -13.81 -4.84
C THR A 47 -1.20 -12.60 -5.26
N PRO A 48 -0.03 -12.34 -4.64
CA PRO A 48 0.82 -11.25 -5.06
C PRO A 48 1.25 -11.47 -6.51
N SER A 49 1.11 -10.46 -7.37
CA SER A 49 1.59 -10.57 -8.75
C SER A 49 3.10 -10.81 -8.73
N ARG A 50 3.55 -11.84 -9.45
CA ARG A 50 4.96 -12.28 -9.54
C ARG A 50 5.93 -11.18 -10.02
N SER A 51 5.41 -10.05 -10.50
CA SER A 51 6.16 -8.93 -11.12
C SER A 51 6.97 -8.04 -10.17
N VAL A 52 7.01 -8.31 -8.87
CA VAL A 52 7.81 -7.52 -7.89
C VAL A 52 8.80 -8.35 -7.05
N ILE A 53 8.97 -9.64 -7.37
CA ILE A 53 9.95 -10.52 -6.67
C ILE A 53 11.26 -10.65 -7.45
N ASP A 54 11.34 -10.18 -8.70
CA ASP A 54 12.58 -10.24 -9.49
C ASP A 54 13.36 -8.93 -9.38
N LYS A 55 14.28 -8.88 -8.41
CA LYS A 55 15.49 -8.04 -8.39
C LYS A 55 16.48 -8.56 -7.37
#